data_AF-A0A2R5L1H9-F1
#
_entry.id   AF-A0A2R5L1H9-F1
#
_cell.length_a   1.000
_cell.length_b   1.000
_cell.length_c   1.000
_cell.angle_alpha   90.00
_cell.angle_beta   90.00
_cell.angle_gamma   90.00
#
_symmetry.space_group_name_H-M   'P 1'
#
loop_
_entity.id
_entity.type
_entity.pdbx_description
1 polymer ?
#
loop_
_entity_poly.entity_id
_entity_poly.type
_entity_poly.pdbx_seq_one_letter_code
_entity_poly.pdbx_strand_id
1 'polypeptide(L)'
;MKPADKLRSGSTFEDKGIPFLILKAERFQSTSGKRQRAPEITFKVKDLLSGRINETTVKASDLMNDIMLDKQSMQFLYEDGGEYNFMNQETFEQIGLQEEDLDGAVNYLKEE
;
A
#
# COMPACT_ATOMS: atom_id res chain seq x y z
N MET A 1 12.22 -2.29 8.68
CA MET A 1 11.93 -1.04 9.42
C MET A 1 12.90 0.06 9.01
N LYS A 2 12.37 1.20 8.58
CA LYS A 2 13.15 2.39 8.17
C LYS A 2 12.64 3.63 8.92
N PRO A 3 13.51 4.63 9.19
CA PRO A 3 13.05 5.91 9.73
C PRO A 3 12.05 6.58 8.77
N ALA A 4 11.05 7.26 9.32
CA ALA A 4 10.06 8.03 8.54
C ALA A 4 10.73 9.01 7.57
N ASP A 5 11.85 9.62 7.95
CA ASP A 5 12.64 10.53 7.09
C ASP A 5 13.20 9.88 5.82
N LYS A 6 13.21 8.56 5.71
CA LYS A 6 13.63 7.83 4.51
C LYS A 6 12.49 7.42 3.61
N LEU A 7 11.24 7.51 4.05
CA LEU A 7 10.08 7.18 3.24
C LEU A 7 9.69 8.34 2.33
N ARG A 8 9.25 8.04 1.11
CA ARG A 8 8.90 9.01 0.07
C ARG A 8 7.54 8.65 -0.53
N SER A 9 7.02 9.52 -1.39
CA SER A 9 5.91 9.17 -2.28
C SER A 9 6.24 7.88 -3.05
N GLY A 10 5.31 6.94 -3.06
CA GLY A 10 5.47 5.60 -3.64
C GLY A 10 5.98 4.55 -2.65
N SER A 11 6.54 4.92 -1.50
CA SER A 11 6.92 3.94 -0.48
C SER A 11 5.68 3.33 0.19
N THR A 12 5.81 2.07 0.60
CA THR A 12 4.78 1.33 1.33
C THR A 12 5.24 0.97 2.72
N PHE A 13 4.32 1.01 3.67
CA PHE A 13 4.57 0.60 5.04
C PHE A 13 3.34 -0.12 5.60
N GLU A 14 3.54 -0.93 6.62
CA GLU A 14 2.48 -1.63 7.34
C GLU A 14 2.30 -0.99 8.72
N ASP A 15 1.05 -0.78 9.12
CA ASP A 15 0.70 -0.47 10.50
C ASP A 15 -0.47 -1.36 10.94
N LYS A 16 -0.27 -2.13 12.02
CA LYS A 16 -1.26 -3.07 12.60
C LYS A 16 -1.86 -4.04 11.57
N GLY A 17 -1.04 -4.58 10.68
CA GLY A 17 -1.48 -5.50 9.62
C GLY A 17 -2.14 -4.83 8.42
N ILE A 18 -2.28 -3.50 8.40
CA ILE A 18 -2.85 -2.77 7.26
C ILE A 18 -1.72 -2.17 6.42
N PRO A 19 -1.59 -2.54 5.13
CA PRO A 19 -0.63 -1.96 4.23
C PRO A 19 -1.10 -0.58 3.73
N PHE A 20 -0.20 0.41 3.80
CA PHE A 20 -0.42 1.78 3.35
C PHE A 20 0.58 2.17 2.26
N LEU A 21 0.09 2.88 1.24
CA LEU A 21 0.89 3.54 0.22
C LEU A 21 1.02 5.03 0.51
N ILE A 22 2.25 5.54 0.55
CA ILE A 22 2.50 6.98 0.72
C ILE A 22 2.26 7.68 -0.61
N LEU A 23 1.23 8.52 -0.66
CA LEU A 23 0.95 9.38 -1.81
C LEU A 23 1.82 10.65 -1.77
N LYS A 24 1.98 11.22 -0.58
CA LYS A 24 2.75 12.45 -0.37
C LYS A 24 3.45 12.43 0.98
N ALA A 25 4.66 12.98 1.03
CA ALA A 25 5.42 13.17 2.25
C ALA A 25 5.87 14.64 2.36
N GLU A 26 5.47 15.32 3.42
CA GLU A 26 5.83 16.72 3.68
C GLU A 26 6.61 16.82 4.99
N ARG A 27 7.80 17.42 4.94
CA ARG A 27 8.66 17.59 6.11
C ARG A 27 8.47 18.97 6.70
N PHE A 28 8.11 19.02 7.98
CA PHE A 28 8.03 20.23 8.76
C PHE A 28 9.17 20.30 9.79
N GLN A 29 9.95 21.37 9.73
CA GLN A 29 10.98 21.65 10.73
C GLN A 29 10.82 23.11 11.19
N SER A 30 10.56 23.32 12.48
CA SER A 30 10.52 24.67 13.05
C SER A 30 11.93 25.23 13.17
N THR A 31 12.28 26.20 12.33
CA THR A 31 13.59 26.87 12.31
C THR A 31 13.64 28.11 13.21
N SER A 32 12.52 28.50 13.83
CA SER A 32 12.38 29.74 14.62
C SER A 32 12.26 29.46 16.13
N GLY A 33 13.19 30.02 16.92
CA GLY A 33 13.16 30.04 18.38
C GLY A 33 14.24 29.17 19.07
N LYS A 34 14.60 29.53 20.31
CA LYS A 34 15.63 28.88 21.16
C LYS A 34 15.37 27.39 21.51
N ARG A 35 14.38 26.74 20.90
CA ARG A 35 14.06 25.31 21.04
C ARG A 35 13.79 24.72 19.67
N GLN A 36 14.79 24.04 19.09
CA GLN A 36 14.58 23.18 17.93
C GLN A 36 13.62 22.06 18.33
N ARG A 37 12.41 22.05 17.75
CA ARG A 37 11.52 20.88 17.84
C ARG A 37 12.08 19.78 16.93
N ALA A 38 11.85 18.52 17.29
CA ALA A 38 12.16 17.41 16.41
C ALA A 38 11.41 17.59 15.08
N PRO A 39 12.05 17.33 13.93
CA PRO A 39 11.38 17.44 12.64
C PRO A 39 10.23 16.42 12.57
N GLU A 40 9.10 16.87 12.02
CA GLU A 40 7.89 16.09 11.82
C GLU A 40 7.68 15.86 10.33
N ILE A 41 7.06 14.74 9.98
CA ILE A 41 6.72 14.39 8.61
C ILE A 41 5.24 14.07 8.58
N THR A 42 4.52 14.76 7.70
CA THR A 42 3.12 14.50 7.42
C THR A 42 3.03 13.68 6.14
N PHE A 43 2.49 12.47 6.26
CA PHE A 43 2.22 11.59 5.14
C PHE A 43 0.74 11.63 4.78
N LYS A 44 0.45 11.89 3.50
CA LYS A 44 -0.83 11.53 2.90
C LYS A 44 -0.72 10.09 2.41
N VAL A 45 -1.48 9.19 3.01
CA VAL A 45 -1.40 7.75 2.79
C VAL A 45 -2.72 7.21 2.23
N LYS A 46 -2.63 6.17 1.40
CA LYS A 46 -3.77 5.38 0.95
C LYS A 46 -3.71 4.02 1.65
N ASP A 47 -4.78 3.67 2.35
CA ASP A 47 -5.04 2.31 2.82
C ASP A 47 -5.26 1.41 1.58
N LEU A 48 -4.45 0.37 1.44
CA LEU A 48 -4.51 -0.51 0.27
C LEU A 48 -5.60 -1.57 0.36
N LEU A 49 -6.17 -1.82 1.56
CA LEU A 49 -7.31 -2.72 1.73
C LEU A 49 -8.62 -1.97 1.52
N SER A 50 -8.80 -0.82 2.19
CA SER A 50 -10.08 -0.07 2.11
C SER A 50 -10.12 1.00 1.02
N GLY A 51 -8.98 1.30 0.38
CA GLY A 51 -8.84 2.37 -0.60
C GLY A 51 -8.90 3.80 -0.04
N ARG A 52 -9.17 3.96 1.27
CA ARG A 52 -9.34 5.27 1.92
C ARG A 52 -8.03 6.04 1.98
N ILE A 53 -8.12 7.36 1.86
CA ILE A 53 -6.98 8.26 1.96
C ILE A 53 -7.02 8.97 3.30
N ASN A 54 -5.95 8.84 4.08
CA ASN A 54 -5.79 9.46 5.39
C ASN A 54 -4.49 10.29 5.44
N GLU A 55 -4.38 11.12 6.46
CA GLU A 55 -3.19 11.91 6.74
C GLU A 55 -2.67 11.53 8.13
N THR A 56 -1.37 11.25 8.24
CA THR A 56 -0.73 10.90 9.51
C THR A 56 0.56 11.70 9.68
N THR A 57 0.80 12.18 10.89
CA THR A 57 2.00 12.94 11.23
C THR A 57 2.84 12.15 12.23
N VAL A 58 4.10 11.93 11.89
CA VAL A 58 5.06 11.20 12.71
C VAL A 58 6.34 12.01 12.87
N LYS A 59 7.17 11.68 13.86
CA LYS A 59 8.50 12.29 13.95
C LYS A 59 9.40 11.69 12.89
N ALA A 60 10.32 12.48 12.35
CA ALA A 60 11.26 12.03 11.32
C ALA A 60 12.13 10.83 11.77
N SER A 61 12.36 10.70 13.08
CA SER A 61 13.12 9.61 13.70
C SER A 61 12.30 8.34 13.97
N ASP A 62 10.97 8.38 13.83
CA ASP A 62 10.12 7.23 14.14
C ASP A 62 10.39 6.10 13.14
N LEU A 63 10.52 4.88 13.65
CA LEU A 63 10.77 3.69 12.84
C LEU A 63 9.45 3.17 12.30
N MET A 64 9.35 3.12 10.98
CA MET A 64 8.19 2.62 10.25
C MET A 64 8.48 1.22 9.72
N ASN A 65 7.48 0.34 9.73
CA ASN A 65 7.60 -0.99 9.14
C ASN A 65 7.44 -0.90 7.62
N ASP A 66 8.55 -0.66 6.90
CA ASP A 66 8.53 -0.64 5.45
C ASP A 66 8.33 -2.04 4.88
N ILE A 67 7.41 -2.16 3.93
CA ILE A 67 7.09 -3.40 3.23
C ILE A 67 7.32 -3.22 1.75
N MET A 68 7.62 -4.31 1.05
CA MET A 68 7.70 -4.33 -0.41
C MET A 68 6.47 -5.06 -0.94
N LEU A 69 5.80 -4.45 -1.90
CA LEU A 69 4.65 -5.06 -2.57
C LEU A 69 5.06 -5.46 -3.98
N ASP A 70 4.75 -6.69 -4.33
CA ASP A 70 4.91 -7.18 -5.69
C ASP A 70 3.59 -7.00 -6.44
N LYS A 71 3.69 -6.43 -7.63
CA LYS A 71 2.56 -6.28 -8.55
C LYS A 71 2.79 -7.18 -9.74
N GLN A 72 1.93 -8.19 -9.89
CA GLN A 72 1.97 -9.11 -11.01
C GLN A 72 0.74 -8.90 -11.89
N SER A 73 0.97 -8.87 -13.20
CA SER A 73 -0.11 -8.89 -14.19
C SER A 73 -0.51 -10.34 -14.42
N MET A 74 -1.78 -10.66 -14.24
CA MET A 74 -2.31 -12.00 -14.46
C MET A 74 -3.56 -11.92 -15.32
N GLN A 75 -3.79 -12.98 -16.10
CA GLN A 75 -4.98 -13.14 -16.94
C GLN A 75 -6.03 -13.93 -16.17
N PHE A 76 -7.26 -13.42 -16.14
CA PHE A 76 -8.40 -14.19 -15.64
C PHE A 76 -8.72 -15.33 -16.61
N LEU A 77 -8.87 -16.55 -16.09
CA LEU A 77 -9.15 -17.74 -16.89
C LEU A 77 -10.63 -18.11 -16.84
N TYR A 78 -11.13 -18.46 -15.66
CA TYR A 78 -12.51 -18.90 -15.44
C TYR A 78 -12.88 -18.79 -13.95
N GLU A 79 -14.17 -18.81 -13.68
CA GLU A 79 -14.74 -18.99 -12.34
C GLU A 79 -15.19 -20.44 -12.17
N ASP A 80 -14.89 -21.05 -11.02
CA ASP A 80 -15.46 -22.34 -10.61
C ASP A 80 -15.95 -22.26 -9.16
N GLY A 81 -17.26 -22.33 -8.96
CA GLY A 81 -17.86 -22.43 -7.63
C GLY A 81 -17.54 -21.28 -6.66
N GLY A 82 -17.30 -20.06 -7.16
CA GLY A 82 -16.91 -18.89 -6.37
C GLY A 82 -15.39 -18.67 -6.24
N GLU A 83 -14.58 -19.54 -6.84
CA GLU A 83 -13.13 -19.35 -6.99
C GLU A 83 -12.80 -18.81 -8.38
N TYR A 84 -12.12 -17.67 -8.42
CA TYR A 84 -11.70 -16.97 -9.63
C TYR A 84 -10.24 -17.31 -9.91
N ASN A 85 -9.99 -17.98 -11.03
CA ASN A 85 -8.66 -18.45 -11.38
C ASN A 85 -7.93 -17.47 -12.29
N PHE A 86 -6.70 -17.14 -11.93
CA PHE A 86 -5.81 -16.23 -12.65
C PHE A 86 -4.50 -16.92 -13.01
N MET A 87 -3.91 -16.58 -14.15
CA MET A 87 -2.64 -17.11 -14.61
C MET A 87 -1.64 -16.01 -14.93
N ASN A 88 -0.42 -16.14 -14.42
CA ASN A 88 0.71 -15.33 -14.86
C ASN A 88 1.13 -15.76 -16.27
N GLN A 89 1.11 -14.84 -17.24
CA GLN A 89 1.45 -15.14 -18.64
C GLN A 89 2.96 -15.38 -18.88
N GLU A 90 3.82 -15.01 -17.95
CA GLU A 90 5.27 -15.20 -18.05
C GLU A 90 5.72 -16.53 -17.41
N THR A 91 5.19 -16.87 -16.23
CA THR A 91 5.59 -18.06 -15.47
C THR A 91 4.62 -19.24 -15.64
N PHE A 92 3.42 -19.00 -16.18
CA PHE A 92 2.31 -19.96 -16.24
C PHE A 92 1.82 -20.43 -14.86
N GLU A 93 2.19 -19.72 -13.80
CA GLU A 93 1.68 -19.97 -12.45
C GLU A 93 0.22 -19.55 -12.35
N GLN A 94 -0.60 -20.39 -11.71
CA GLN A 94 -2.02 -20.15 -11.51
C GLN A 94 -2.30 -19.89 -10.02
N ILE A 95 -3.20 -18.95 -9.75
CA ILE A 95 -3.70 -18.66 -8.41
C ILE A 95 -5.23 -18.59 -8.44
N GLY A 96 -5.88 -19.12 -7.40
CA GLY A 96 -7.30 -18.97 -7.16
C GLY A 96 -7.55 -17.89 -6.10
N LEU A 97 -8.51 -17.01 -6.36
CA LEU A 97 -8.95 -15.97 -5.42
C LEU A 97 -10.45 -16.13 -5.15
N GLN A 98 -10.88 -15.87 -3.92
CA GLN A 98 -12.30 -15.88 -3.58
C GLN A 98 -12.95 -14.54 -3.97
N GLU A 99 -14.28 -14.52 -4.09
CA GLU A 99 -15.04 -13.29 -4.37
C GLU A 99 -14.69 -12.15 -3.37
N GLU A 100 -14.49 -12.51 -2.09
CA GLU A 100 -14.13 -11.58 -1.01
C GLU A 100 -12.76 -10.89 -1.24
N ASP A 101 -11.82 -11.57 -1.90
CA ASP A 101 -10.47 -11.05 -2.18
C ASP A 101 -10.47 -10.04 -3.33
N LEU A 102 -11.53 -10.00 -4.13
CA LEU A 102 -11.61 -9.22 -5.36
C LEU A 102 -12.32 -7.88 -5.19
N ASP A 103 -12.81 -7.53 -3.99
CA ASP A 103 -13.44 -6.23 -3.65
C ASP A 103 -14.46 -5.75 -4.71
N GLY A 104 -15.33 -6.66 -5.16
CA GLY A 104 -16.36 -6.36 -6.17
C GLY A 104 -15.86 -6.22 -7.61
N ALA A 105 -14.56 -6.44 -7.86
CA ALA A 105 -13.97 -6.44 -9.20
C ALA A 105 -14.51 -7.58 -10.09
N VAL A 106 -15.11 -8.62 -9.48
CA VAL A 106 -15.75 -9.75 -10.17
C VAL A 106 -16.72 -9.31 -11.26
N ASN A 107 -17.47 -8.23 -11.04
CA ASN A 107 -18.45 -7.68 -12.00
C ASN A 107 -17.83 -7.10 -13.29
N TYR A 108 -16.51 -6.93 -13.30
CA TYR A 108 -15.75 -6.36 -14.41
C TYR A 108 -14.81 -7.38 -15.05
N LEU A 109 -14.77 -8.62 -14.52
CA LEU A 109 -14.00 -9.69 -15.13
C LEU A 109 -14.68 -10.14 -16.41
N LYS A 110 -13.87 -10.34 -17.44
CA LYS A 110 -14.30 -10.93 -18.71
C LYS A 110 -13.34 -12.06 -19.04
N GLU A 111 -13.91 -13.23 -19.29
CA GLU A 111 -13.16 -14.36 -19.84
C GLU A 111 -12.60 -13.95 -21.21
N GLU A 112 -11.33 -14.23 -21.44
CA GLU A 112 -10.71 -14.13 -22.78
C GLU A 112 -10.83 -15.45 -23.54
#